data_AF-A0A1Y0IRF8-F1
#
_entry.id   AF-A0A1Y0IRF8-F1
#
_cell.length_a   1.000
_cell.length_b   1.000
_cell.length_c   1.000
_cell.angle_alpha   90.00
_cell.angle_beta   90.00
_cell.angle_gamma   90.00
#
_symmetry.space_group_name_H-M   'P 1'
#
loop_
_entity.id
_entity.type
_entity.pdbx_description
1 polymer ?
#
loop_
_entity_poly.entity_id
_entity_poly.type
_entity_poly.pdbx_seq_one_letter_code
_entity_poly.pdbx_strand_id
1 'polypeptide(L)'
;MPFHTGFLGKYDKRYYEVYKSPDPIDLKELAKQTEHPAKCRVLMTEEGELYAFTIELLHDLAVAELDEEGISVVCFFDDNKLEVADLGDLEIDDMKAAVKRAEAGFRNMGFRDETSVRFVLNQGLWGDETCTFHEVVNGDWKKVRT
;
A
#
# COMPACT_ATOMS: atom_id res chain seq x y z
N MET A 1 20.34 -7.04 2.20
CA MET A 1 18.96 -7.49 1.95
C MET A 1 18.10 -6.78 2.97
N PRO A 2 17.11 -5.96 2.62
CA PRO A 2 16.26 -5.34 3.62
C PRO A 2 15.10 -6.29 3.98
N PHE A 3 15.44 -7.43 4.59
CA PHE A 3 14.49 -8.12 5.47
C PHE A 3 14.36 -7.23 6.70
N HIS A 4 13.15 -6.73 6.98
CA HIS A 4 12.95 -5.82 8.10
C HIS A 4 12.66 -6.59 9.37
N THR A 5 11.62 -7.41 9.35
CA THR A 5 11.23 -8.25 10.48
C THR A 5 10.37 -9.41 10.00
N GLY A 6 10.29 -10.46 10.82
CA GLY A 6 9.36 -11.56 10.57
C GLY A 6 8.84 -12.08 11.90
N PHE A 7 7.56 -12.42 11.93
CA PHE A 7 6.88 -12.80 13.16
C PHE A 7 5.93 -13.97 12.93
N LEU A 8 5.64 -14.69 14.00
CA LEU A 8 4.64 -15.75 14.00
C LEU A 8 3.30 -15.12 14.37
N GLY A 9 2.34 -15.13 13.44
CA GLY A 9 1.00 -14.65 13.67
C GLY A 9 0.40 -15.29 14.92
N LYS A 10 0.09 -14.46 15.91
CA LYS A 10 -0.33 -14.90 17.24
C LYS A 10 -1.54 -15.84 17.23
N TYR A 11 -2.42 -15.68 16.24
CA TYR A 11 -3.72 -16.35 16.17
C TYR A 11 -3.78 -17.47 15.14
N ASP A 12 -3.06 -17.36 14.02
CA ASP A 12 -3.06 -18.34 12.93
C ASP A 12 -1.81 -19.21 12.87
N LYS A 13 -0.78 -18.88 13.67
CA LYS A 13 0.53 -19.53 13.71
C LYS A 13 1.22 -19.58 12.35
N ARG A 14 0.91 -18.65 11.45
CA ARG A 14 1.61 -18.47 10.18
C ARG A 14 2.83 -17.58 10.39
N TYR A 15 3.92 -17.88 9.71
CA TYR A 15 5.09 -16.99 9.71
C TYR A 15 4.88 -15.94 8.63
N TYR A 16 5.01 -14.66 9.01
CA TYR A 16 4.89 -13.53 8.13
C TYR A 16 6.22 -12.81 8.03
N GLU A 17 6.62 -12.48 6.80
CA GLU A 17 7.76 -11.62 6.52
C GLU A 17 7.26 -10.22 6.14
N VAL A 18 7.92 -9.20 6.70
CA VAL A 18 7.67 -7.81 6.37
C VAL A 18 8.94 -7.18 5.80
N TYR A 19 8.79 -6.50 4.68
CA TYR A 19 9.85 -5.83 3.96
C TYR A 19 9.67 -4.31 4.08
N LYS A 20 10.65 -3.61 4.65
CA LYS A 20 10.68 -2.15 4.75
C LYS A 20 11.38 -1.56 3.53
N SER A 21 10.77 -0.54 2.94
CA SER A 21 11.22 0.07 1.68
C SER A 21 11.42 -0.97 0.56
N PRO A 22 10.39 -1.78 0.28
CA PRO A 22 10.50 -2.96 -0.59
C PRO A 22 10.89 -2.59 -2.02
N ASP A 23 11.57 -3.52 -2.68
CA ASP A 23 11.90 -3.48 -4.11
C ASP A 23 11.19 -4.60 -4.89
N PRO A 24 11.31 -4.70 -6.23
CA PRO A 24 10.61 -5.72 -7.00
C PRO A 24 11.07 -7.16 -6.73
N ILE A 25 12.23 -7.37 -6.11
CA ILE A 25 12.72 -8.68 -5.68
C ILE A 25 12.00 -9.10 -4.40
N ASP A 26 11.88 -8.19 -3.43
CA ASP A 26 11.14 -8.43 -2.18
C ASP A 26 9.69 -8.84 -2.47
N LEU A 27 9.04 -8.16 -3.42
CA LEU A 27 7.67 -8.46 -3.83
C LEU A 27 7.54 -9.86 -4.47
N LYS A 28 8.57 -10.32 -5.19
CA LYS A 28 8.60 -11.69 -5.72
C LYS A 28 8.79 -12.73 -4.63
N GLU A 29 9.50 -12.40 -3.55
CA GLU A 29 9.59 -13.31 -2.40
C GLU A 29 8.27 -13.39 -1.64
N LEU A 30 7.58 -12.26 -1.44
CA LEU A 30 6.22 -12.25 -0.87
C LEU A 30 5.23 -13.06 -1.71
N ALA A 31 5.29 -12.95 -3.04
CA ALA A 31 4.43 -13.69 -3.96
C ALA A 31 4.54 -15.22 -3.82
N LYS A 32 5.67 -15.76 -3.35
CA LYS A 32 5.86 -17.20 -3.12
C LYS A 32 5.20 -17.69 -1.83
N GLN A 33 4.82 -16.78 -0.94
CA GLN A 33 4.34 -17.09 0.42
C GLN A 33 2.82 -16.96 0.55
N THR A 34 2.14 -16.47 -0.48
CA THR A 34 0.70 -16.17 -0.50
C THR A 34 -0.05 -17.06 -1.48
N GLU A 35 -1.34 -17.28 -1.22
CA GLU A 35 -2.27 -17.88 -2.19
C GLU A 35 -2.66 -16.89 -3.32
N HIS A 36 -2.23 -15.63 -3.20
CA HIS A 36 -2.51 -14.53 -4.12
C HIS A 36 -1.22 -13.93 -4.69
N PRO A 37 -0.48 -14.65 -5.56
CA PRO A 37 0.90 -14.30 -5.96
C PRO A 37 1.02 -12.95 -6.69
N ALA A 38 -0.07 -12.44 -7.27
CA ALA A 38 -0.11 -11.15 -7.97
C ALA A 38 -0.42 -9.96 -7.04
N LYS A 39 -0.56 -10.21 -5.72
CA LYS A 39 -1.00 -9.19 -4.77
C LYS A 39 -0.18 -9.18 -3.50
N CYS A 40 0.01 -7.99 -2.94
CA CYS A 40 0.47 -7.84 -1.57
C CYS A 40 -0.28 -6.70 -0.89
N ARG A 41 -0.14 -6.60 0.42
CA ARG A 41 -0.55 -5.41 1.17
C ARG A 41 0.68 -4.61 1.54
N VAL A 42 0.51 -3.30 1.61
CA VAL A 42 1.51 -2.33 2.03
C VAL A 42 0.89 -1.46 3.11
N LEU A 43 1.57 -1.32 4.23
CA LEU A 43 1.32 -0.26 5.20
C LEU A 43 2.14 0.96 4.77
N MET A 44 1.47 2.07 4.49
CA MET A 44 2.08 3.34 4.13
C MET A 44 1.96 4.33 5.29
N THR A 45 3.08 4.70 5.92
CA THR A 45 3.08 5.60 7.08
C THR A 45 2.87 7.05 6.69
N GLU A 46 2.68 7.94 7.66
CA GLU A 46 2.58 9.39 7.43
C GLU A 46 3.88 9.99 6.86
N GLU A 47 5.03 9.39 7.14
CA GLU A 47 6.32 9.80 6.60
C GLU A 47 6.52 9.32 5.16
N GLY A 48 5.62 8.46 4.65
CA GLY A 48 5.72 7.85 3.34
C GLY A 48 6.62 6.61 3.31
N GLU A 49 6.94 6.03 4.48
CA GLU A 49 7.59 4.73 4.55
C GLU A 49 6.62 3.62 4.14
N LEU A 50 7.14 2.61 3.44
CA LEU A 50 6.34 1.49 2.94
C LEU A 50 6.82 0.18 3.59
N TYR A 51 5.88 -0.56 4.15
CA TYR A 51 6.09 -1.90 4.70
C TYR A 51 5.23 -2.88 3.92
N ALA A 52 5.83 -3.74 3.10
CA ALA A 52 5.11 -4.75 2.32
C ALA A 52 5.07 -6.10 3.03
N PHE A 53 3.92 -6.75 2.93
CA PHE A 53 3.66 -8.06 3.50
C PHE A 53 2.56 -8.78 2.71
N THR A 54 2.36 -10.08 2.98
CA THR A 54 1.37 -10.88 2.26
C THR A 54 -0.06 -10.40 2.54
N ILE A 55 -0.98 -10.60 1.60
CA ILE A 55 -2.35 -10.06 1.71
C ILE A 55 -3.18 -10.71 2.82
N GLU A 56 -2.79 -11.91 3.27
CA GLU A 56 -3.39 -12.65 4.37
C GLU A 56 -3.15 -11.99 5.73
N LEU A 57 -2.04 -11.26 5.88
CA LEU A 57 -1.79 -10.49 7.08
C LEU A 57 -2.73 -9.27 7.10
N LEU A 58 -3.65 -9.29 8.07
CA LEU A 58 -4.61 -8.20 8.27
C LEU A 58 -3.91 -6.91 8.67
N HIS A 59 -4.47 -5.77 8.25
CA HIS A 59 -3.87 -4.45 8.44
C HIS A 59 -3.71 -4.13 9.93
N ASP A 60 -4.77 -4.32 10.73
CA ASP A 60 -4.74 -4.09 12.18
C ASP A 60 -3.67 -4.94 12.89
N LEU A 61 -3.42 -6.16 12.40
CA LEU A 61 -2.37 -7.01 12.95
C LEU A 61 -0.98 -6.51 12.53
N ALA A 62 -0.81 -6.09 11.28
CA ALA A 62 0.44 -5.51 10.82
C ALA A 62 0.80 -4.23 11.59
N VAL A 63 -0.18 -3.34 11.81
CA VAL A 63 -0.02 -2.13 12.63
C VAL A 63 0.43 -2.47 14.04
N ALA A 64 -0.24 -3.44 14.69
CA ALA A 64 0.10 -3.84 16.06
C ALA A 64 1.48 -4.51 16.19
N GLU A 65 1.91 -5.29 15.20
CA GLU A 65 3.19 -6.00 15.22
C GLU A 65 4.36 -5.11 14.81
N LEU A 66 4.12 -4.11 13.96
CA LEU A 66 5.12 -3.13 13.55
C LEU A 66 5.25 -1.94 14.53
N ASP A 67 4.24 -1.71 15.36
CA ASP A 67 4.11 -0.51 16.20
C ASP A 67 4.13 0.79 15.35
N GLU A 68 3.46 0.73 14.19
CA GLU A 68 3.42 1.78 13.17
C GLU A 68 1.97 2.00 12.70
N GLU A 69 1.53 3.27 12.64
CA GLU A 69 0.24 3.65 12.05
C GLU A 69 0.40 4.00 10.57
N GLY A 70 -0.64 3.75 9.77
CA GLY A 70 -0.59 4.09 8.36
C GLY A 70 -1.80 3.67 7.56
N ILE A 71 -1.79 4.00 6.27
CA ILE A 71 -2.86 3.70 5.34
C ILE A 71 -2.60 2.32 4.71
N SER A 72 -3.66 1.50 4.60
CA SER A 72 -3.58 0.23 3.91
C SER A 72 -3.62 0.44 2.40
N VAL A 73 -2.59 -0.04 1.70
CA VAL A 73 -2.53 -0.05 0.24
C VAL A 73 -2.43 -1.48 -0.27
N VAL A 74 -3.37 -1.91 -1.10
CA VAL A 74 -3.29 -3.20 -1.80
C VAL A 74 -2.63 -2.98 -3.14
N CYS A 75 -1.56 -3.71 -3.39
CA CYS A 75 -0.80 -3.66 -4.63
C CYS A 75 -1.21 -4.85 -5.52
N PHE A 76 -1.53 -4.57 -6.79
CA PHE A 76 -1.86 -5.55 -7.81
C PHE A 76 -0.79 -5.48 -8.91
N PHE A 77 0.21 -6.35 -8.86
CA PHE A 77 1.40 -6.23 -9.70
C PHE A 77 1.11 -6.49 -11.18
N ASP A 78 0.34 -7.53 -11.47
CA ASP A 78 0.02 -7.91 -12.86
C ASP A 78 -0.93 -6.91 -13.53
N ASP A 79 -1.77 -6.24 -12.73
CA ASP A 79 -2.74 -5.25 -13.20
C ASP A 79 -2.18 -3.82 -13.21
N ASN A 80 -0.94 -3.62 -12.76
CA ASN A 80 -0.32 -2.31 -12.56
C ASN A 80 -1.25 -1.32 -11.82
N LYS A 81 -1.81 -1.78 -10.69
CA LYS A 81 -2.82 -1.07 -9.92
C LYS A 81 -2.47 -0.98 -8.43
N LEU A 82 -2.76 0.16 -7.83
CA LEU A 82 -2.78 0.40 -6.39
C LEU A 82 -4.23 0.65 -5.94
N GLU A 83 -4.62 0.08 -4.81
CA GLU A 83 -5.87 0.39 -4.13
C GLU A 83 -5.56 0.90 -2.73
N VAL A 84 -5.78 2.19 -2.52
CA VAL A 84 -5.55 2.91 -1.28
C VAL A 84 -6.87 2.96 -0.54
N ALA A 85 -6.96 2.27 0.59
CA ALA A 85 -8.17 2.18 1.37
C ALA A 85 -7.89 2.70 2.78
N ASP A 86 -8.69 3.69 3.19
CA ASP A 86 -8.77 4.11 4.58
C ASP A 86 -10.06 3.58 5.20
N LEU A 87 -9.92 3.04 6.41
CA LEU A 87 -11.05 2.61 7.26
C LEU A 87 -11.43 3.67 8.29
N GLY A 88 -10.66 4.76 8.38
CA GLY A 88 -10.89 5.88 9.28
C GLY A 88 -11.62 7.05 8.61
N ASP A 89 -11.25 8.25 9.06
CA ASP A 89 -11.89 9.50 8.71
C ASP A 89 -11.09 10.31 7.65
N LEU A 90 -10.15 9.71 6.93
CA LEU A 90 -9.36 10.44 5.93
C LEU A 90 -10.19 10.81 4.71
N GLU A 91 -10.00 12.02 4.21
CA GLU A 91 -10.54 12.42 2.91
C GLU A 91 -9.66 11.89 1.76
N ILE A 92 -10.24 11.79 0.55
CA ILE A 92 -9.50 11.35 -0.65
C ILE A 92 -8.27 12.22 -0.91
N ASP A 93 -8.37 13.53 -0.67
CA ASP A 93 -7.25 14.44 -0.90
C ASP A 93 -6.07 14.19 0.04
N ASP A 94 -6.33 13.74 1.28
CA ASP A 94 -5.30 13.36 2.25
C ASP A 94 -4.63 12.06 1.87
N MET A 95 -5.40 11.07 1.40
CA MET A 95 -4.86 9.82 0.87
C MET A 95 -3.96 10.08 -0.36
N LYS A 96 -4.39 10.96 -1.28
CA LYS A 96 -3.57 11.37 -2.44
C LYS A 96 -2.28 12.06 -2.00
N ALA A 97 -2.35 12.93 -0.99
CA ALA A 97 -1.16 13.58 -0.43
C ALA A 97 -0.20 12.57 0.19
N ALA A 98 -0.71 11.52 0.85
CA ALA A 98 0.11 10.44 1.38
C ALA A 98 0.80 9.61 0.29
N VAL A 99 0.08 9.23 -0.76
CA VAL A 99 0.68 8.54 -1.93
C VAL A 99 1.77 9.39 -2.57
N LYS A 100 1.54 10.70 -2.71
CA LYS A 100 2.57 11.63 -3.20
C LYS A 100 3.83 11.64 -2.32
N ARG A 101 3.67 11.66 -0.99
CA ARG A 101 4.80 11.58 -0.05
C ARG A 101 5.60 10.28 -0.24
N ALA A 102 4.90 9.17 -0.47
CA ALA A 102 5.49 7.86 -0.69
C ALA A 102 5.97 7.58 -2.14
N GLU A 103 6.01 8.58 -3.02
CA GLU A 103 6.32 8.41 -4.45
C GLU A 103 7.59 7.58 -4.68
N ALA A 104 8.68 7.93 -4.01
CA ALA A 104 9.96 7.25 -4.17
C ALA A 104 9.88 5.77 -3.80
N GLY A 105 9.10 5.42 -2.76
CA GLY A 105 8.88 4.04 -2.34
C GLY A 105 8.11 3.25 -3.39
N PHE A 106 7.00 3.78 -3.90
CA PHE A 106 6.23 3.11 -4.96
C PHE A 106 7.02 2.98 -6.26
N ARG A 107 7.84 3.97 -6.60
CA ARG A 107 8.76 3.86 -7.75
C ARG A 107 9.82 2.78 -7.52
N ASN A 108 10.35 2.65 -6.31
CA ASN A 108 11.28 1.56 -5.97
C ASN A 108 10.63 0.19 -6.16
N MET A 109 9.37 0.03 -5.76
CA MET A 109 8.57 -1.18 -5.95
C MET A 109 8.25 -1.52 -7.41
N GLY A 110 8.43 -0.57 -8.33
CA GLY A 110 8.22 -0.77 -9.77
C GLY A 110 6.99 -0.08 -10.35
N PHE A 111 6.20 0.64 -9.56
CA PHE A 111 5.05 1.41 -10.05
C PHE A 111 5.50 2.67 -10.79
N ARG A 112 4.77 3.05 -11.83
CA ARG A 112 5.13 4.09 -12.80
C ARG A 112 3.94 5.00 -13.06
N ASP A 113 4.14 6.00 -13.90
CA ASP A 113 3.20 7.09 -14.13
C ASP A 113 1.82 6.61 -14.62
N GLU A 114 1.80 5.54 -15.40
CA GLU A 114 0.61 4.87 -15.93
C GLU A 114 -0.12 3.95 -14.93
N THR A 115 0.46 3.71 -13.75
CA THR A 115 -0.16 2.88 -12.70
C THR A 115 -1.52 3.48 -12.31
N SER A 116 -2.55 2.64 -12.29
CA SER A 116 -3.89 3.04 -11.84
C SER A 116 -3.93 3.09 -10.32
N VAL A 117 -4.36 4.21 -9.74
CA VAL A 117 -4.50 4.39 -8.30
C VAL A 117 -5.96 4.62 -7.98
N ARG A 118 -6.56 3.67 -7.26
CA ARG A 118 -7.94 3.75 -6.78
C ARG A 118 -7.94 4.13 -5.30
N PHE A 119 -8.64 5.19 -4.95
CA PHE A 119 -8.85 5.67 -3.59
C PHE A 119 -10.25 5.27 -3.15
N VAL A 120 -10.35 4.54 -2.04
CA VAL A 120 -11.61 3.97 -1.56
C VAL A 120 -11.90 4.51 -0.16
N LEU A 121 -13.02 5.22 -0.01
CA LEU A 121 -13.49 5.71 1.28
C LEU A 121 -14.41 4.69 1.94
N ASN A 122 -14.12 4.33 3.20
CA ASN A 122 -14.97 3.48 4.03
C ASN A 122 -15.44 2.21 3.28
N GLN A 123 -14.49 1.44 2.76
CA GLN A 123 -14.74 0.22 1.97
C GLN A 123 -15.62 0.41 0.72
N GLY A 124 -15.68 1.64 0.19
CA GLY A 124 -16.45 1.99 -1.01
C GLY A 124 -17.89 2.42 -0.71
N LEU A 125 -18.27 2.46 0.57
CA LEU A 125 -19.60 2.93 0.98
C LEU A 125 -19.78 4.43 0.72
N TRP A 126 -18.70 5.20 0.82
CA TRP A 126 -18.73 6.67 0.76
C TRP A 126 -18.17 7.21 -0.56
N GLY A 127 -17.87 6.31 -1.50
CA GLY A 127 -17.36 6.60 -2.83
C GLY A 127 -15.94 6.12 -3.06
N ASP A 128 -15.56 6.10 -4.33
CA ASP A 128 -14.20 5.86 -4.78
C ASP A 128 -13.82 6.81 -5.92
N GLU A 129 -12.53 7.08 -6.04
CA GLU A 129 -11.96 7.85 -7.15
C GLU A 129 -10.80 7.06 -7.74
N THR A 130 -10.66 7.09 -9.06
CA THR A 130 -9.51 6.50 -9.74
C THR A 130 -8.80 7.56 -10.56
N CYS A 131 -7.49 7.65 -10.39
CA CYS A 131 -6.61 8.49 -11.19
C CYS A 131 -5.31 7.74 -11.50
N THR A 132 -4.49 8.32 -12.36
CA THR A 132 -3.15 7.81 -12.66
C THR A 132 -2.17 8.21 -11.57
N PHE A 133 -1.15 7.39 -11.36
CA PHE A 133 -0.07 7.71 -10.41
C PHE A 133 0.60 9.04 -10.77
N HIS A 134 0.75 9.34 -12.07
CA HIS A 134 1.22 10.63 -12.57
C HIS A 134 0.41 11.82 -12.03
N GLU A 135 -0.92 11.76 -12.14
CA GLU A 135 -1.80 12.81 -11.64
C GLU A 135 -1.62 13.00 -10.13
N VAL A 136 -1.49 11.89 -9.37
CA VAL A 136 -1.30 11.85 -7.90
C VAL A 136 0.08 12.34 -7.44
N VAL A 137 1.14 12.21 -8.24
CA VAL A 137 2.45 12.76 -7.82
C VAL A 137 2.57 14.24 -8.20
N ASN A 138 1.99 14.66 -9.32
CA ASN A 138 2.14 16.03 -9.83
C ASN A 138 1.26 17.07 -9.14
N GLY A 139 0.23 16.68 -8.41
CA GLY A 139 -0.69 17.62 -7.77
C GLY A 139 -1.93 17.93 -8.61
N ASP A 140 -2.13 17.26 -9.74
CA ASP A 140 -3.10 17.67 -10.75
C ASP A 140 -4.56 17.51 -10.30
N TRP A 141 -4.85 16.64 -9.32
CA TRP A 141 -6.18 16.50 -8.71
C TRP A 141 -6.65 17.78 -8.00
N LYS A 142 -5.73 18.64 -7.54
CA LYS A 142 -6.09 19.91 -6.91
C LYS A 142 -6.58 20.96 -7.91
N LYS A 143 -6.34 20.77 -9.22
CA LYS A 143 -6.73 21.73 -10.27
C LYS A 143 -8.22 21.65 -10.64
N VAL A 144 -8.94 20.62 -10.20
CA VAL A 144 -10.35 20.37 -10.58
C VAL A 144 -11.35 21.14 -9.71
N ARG A 145 -10.91 21.78 -8.62
CA ARG A 145 -11.77 22.66 -7.79
C ARG A 145 -11.69 24.12 -8.28
N THR A 146 -12.46 24.46 -9.32
CA THR A 146 -12.80 25.86 -9.67
C THR A 146 -14.30 26.03 -9.74
#